data_AF-K2D1T4-F1
#
_entry.id   AF-K2D1T4-F1
#
_cell.length_a   1.000
_cell.length_b   1.000
_cell.length_c   1.000
_cell.angle_alpha   90.00
_cell.angle_beta   90.00
_cell.angle_gamma   90.00
#
_symmetry.space_group_name_H-M   'P 1'
#
loop_
_entity.id
_entity.type
_entity.pdbx_description
1 polymer ?
#
loop_
_entity_poly.entity_id
_entity_poly.type
_entity_poly.pdbx_seq_one_letter_code
_entity_poly.pdbx_strand_id
1 'polypeptide(L)'
;MKVIDKDGKILDEYKDPNLDKDVPSQLLLTGERVVSTETAFLMSHILLDNNARSAAFGSGSSLVIPGHAVSVKTGTTDDLRDNWTVGYTPQYLTVTWVGNNDNTPMNQALVSGITGAAPIWNKLMHKVLEGKADIWPKQPENIVNAQICELSGLLPAGEGQCAVRTEFFIKGTVPAEVENIKQQVIIDKDTSDIVEPNKP
;
A
#
# COMPACT_ATOMS: atom_id res chain seq x y z
N MET A 1 -11.61 24.38 15.10
CA MET A 1 -10.75 25.01 16.14
C MET A 1 -11.36 26.35 16.53
N LYS A 2 -11.35 26.76 17.79
CA LYS A 2 -11.92 28.04 18.25
C LYS A 2 -10.89 28.83 19.05
N VAL A 3 -10.77 30.13 18.77
CA VAL A 3 -10.05 31.10 19.58
C VAL A 3 -11.08 31.91 20.33
N ILE A 4 -10.99 31.91 21.66
CA ILE A 4 -11.96 32.57 22.54
C ILE A 4 -11.18 33.48 23.48
N ASP A 5 -11.67 34.70 23.71
CA ASP A 5 -11.08 35.61 24.68
C ASP A 5 -11.44 35.24 26.13
N LYS A 6 -10.89 36.00 27.08
CA LYS A 6 -11.11 35.81 28.53
C LYS A 6 -12.57 36.00 28.97
N ASP A 7 -13.36 36.72 28.17
CA ASP A 7 -14.76 37.04 28.46
C ASP A 7 -15.71 36.04 27.75
N GLY A 8 -15.17 35.02 27.09
CA GLY A 8 -15.92 33.96 26.41
C GLY A 8 -16.36 34.33 24.98
N LYS A 9 -15.90 35.45 24.43
CA LYS A 9 -16.23 35.85 23.06
C LYS A 9 -15.34 35.10 22.08
N ILE A 10 -15.97 34.48 21.08
CA ILE A 10 -15.27 33.81 19.98
C ILE A 10 -14.61 34.90 19.11
N LEU A 11 -13.28 34.87 19.05
CA LEU A 11 -12.46 35.75 18.22
C LEU A 11 -12.25 35.17 16.82
N ASP A 12 -12.12 33.85 16.75
CA ASP A 12 -11.99 33.12 15.49
C ASP A 12 -12.52 31.69 15.66
N GLU A 13 -13.11 31.13 14.61
CA GLU A 13 -13.56 29.75 14.56
C GLU A 13 -13.26 29.18 13.18
N TYR A 14 -12.30 28.26 13.13
CA TYR A 14 -12.16 27.40 11.97
C TYR A 14 -13.31 26.40 11.95
N LYS A 15 -14.25 26.66 11.04
CA LYS A 15 -15.31 25.74 10.62
C LYS A 15 -14.77 24.97 9.43
N ASP A 16 -14.44 23.70 9.66
CA ASP A 16 -14.04 22.81 8.58
C ASP A 16 -15.24 22.63 7.65
N PRO A 17 -15.19 23.10 6.39
CA PRO A 17 -16.30 22.97 5.46
C PRO A 17 -16.60 21.51 5.11
N ASN A 18 -15.68 20.60 5.43
CA ASN A 18 -15.79 19.18 5.14
C ASN A 18 -16.42 18.39 6.29
N LEU A 19 -16.40 18.94 7.51
CA LEU A 19 -16.80 18.20 8.71
C LEU A 19 -18.30 18.34 9.00
N ASP A 20 -19.12 17.51 8.35
CA ASP A 20 -20.54 17.35 8.69
C ASP A 20 -20.74 16.30 9.80
N LYS A 21 -20.91 16.76 11.04
CA LYS A 21 -20.99 15.91 12.24
C LYS A 21 -22.14 14.89 12.22
N ASP A 22 -23.13 15.09 11.34
CA ASP A 22 -24.30 14.23 11.25
C ASP A 22 -24.13 13.11 10.20
N VAL A 23 -22.98 13.06 9.51
CA VAL A 23 -22.73 12.10 8.43
C VAL A 23 -21.60 11.12 8.81
N PRO A 24 -21.75 9.80 8.54
CA PRO A 24 -20.70 8.82 8.80
C PRO A 24 -19.38 9.21 8.14
N SER A 25 -18.25 8.92 8.80
CA SER A 25 -16.92 9.48 8.52
C SER A 25 -16.39 9.36 7.07
N GLN A 26 -17.01 8.51 6.26
CA GLN A 26 -16.67 8.32 4.83
C GLN A 26 -17.16 9.47 3.94
N LEU A 27 -17.99 10.38 4.44
CA LEU A 27 -18.59 11.51 3.70
C LEU A 27 -18.11 12.89 4.20
N LEU A 28 -17.17 12.93 5.15
CA LEU A 28 -16.64 14.15 5.80
C LEU A 28 -15.54 14.86 5.01
N LEU A 29 -15.35 14.54 3.74
CA LEU A 29 -14.28 15.10 2.92
C LEU A 29 -14.88 15.60 1.61
N THR A 30 -15.21 16.89 1.57
CA THR A 30 -15.55 17.58 0.33
C THR A 30 -14.27 18.12 -0.31
N GLY A 31 -14.10 17.96 -1.62
CA GLY A 31 -12.88 18.37 -2.29
C GLY A 31 -12.80 17.82 -3.71
N GLU A 32 -11.86 18.32 -4.48
CA GLU A 32 -11.58 17.79 -5.80
C GLU A 32 -10.98 16.39 -5.66
N ARG A 33 -11.66 15.39 -6.23
CA ARG A 33 -11.16 14.02 -6.27
C ARG A 33 -10.01 13.93 -7.27
N VAL A 34 -8.79 13.82 -6.76
CA VAL A 34 -7.57 13.72 -7.59
C VAL A 34 -7.33 12.32 -8.19
N VAL A 35 -7.87 11.26 -7.56
CA VAL A 35 -7.77 9.87 -8.03
C VAL A 35 -9.09 9.13 -7.83
N SER A 36 -9.39 8.13 -8.66
CA SER A 36 -10.59 7.31 -8.48
C SER A 36 -10.56 6.52 -7.16
N THR A 37 -11.73 6.16 -6.66
CA THR A 37 -11.88 5.32 -5.47
C THR A 37 -11.21 3.95 -5.63
N GLU A 38 -11.25 3.41 -6.84
CA GLU A 38 -10.65 2.16 -7.27
C GLU A 38 -9.12 2.24 -7.19
N THR A 39 -8.53 3.28 -7.78
CA THR A 39 -7.07 3.51 -7.72
C THR A 39 -6.60 3.74 -6.28
N ALA A 40 -7.34 4.53 -5.50
CA ALA A 40 -7.03 4.75 -4.10
C ALA A 40 -7.05 3.44 -3.29
N PHE A 41 -8.09 2.61 -3.47
CA PHE A 41 -8.19 1.31 -2.81
C PHE A 41 -7.02 0.39 -3.18
N LEU A 42 -6.71 0.24 -4.47
CA LEU A 42 -5.59 -0.61 -4.92
C LEU A 42 -4.26 -0.14 -4.33
N MET A 43 -4.00 1.16 -4.34
CA MET A 43 -2.78 1.73 -3.75
C MET A 43 -2.71 1.48 -2.24
N SER A 44 -3.80 1.70 -1.51
CA SER A 44 -3.85 1.41 -0.08
C SER A 44 -3.67 -0.08 0.22
N HIS A 45 -4.28 -0.97 -0.57
CA HIS A 45 -4.14 -2.41 -0.42
C HIS A 45 -2.70 -2.87 -0.63
N ILE A 46 -2.02 -2.39 -1.69
CA ILE A 46 -0.60 -2.68 -1.94
C ILE A 46 0.27 -2.23 -0.75
N LEU A 47 0.03 -1.03 -0.21
CA LEU A 47 0.80 -0.49 0.91
C LEU A 47 0.50 -1.16 2.26
N LEU A 48 -0.66 -1.82 2.36
CA LEU A 48 -1.11 -2.55 3.54
C LEU A 48 -0.51 -3.96 3.57
N ASP A 49 -0.26 -4.56 2.42
CA ASP A 49 0.28 -5.92 2.32
C ASP A 49 1.69 -6.03 2.89
N ASN A 50 1.79 -6.69 4.04
CA ASN A 50 3.06 -6.95 4.69
C ASN A 50 3.89 -8.01 3.93
N ASN A 51 3.24 -8.95 3.24
CA ASN A 51 3.93 -9.99 2.49
C ASN A 51 4.74 -9.37 1.35
N ALA A 52 4.14 -8.42 0.62
CA ALA A 52 4.80 -7.67 -0.45
C ALA A 52 6.12 -6.99 -0.05
N ARG A 53 6.29 -6.62 1.23
CA ARG A 53 7.51 -5.94 1.73
C ARG A 53 8.39 -6.81 2.63
N SER A 54 7.95 -8.01 2.96
CA SER A 54 8.61 -8.90 3.93
C SER A 54 10.01 -9.32 3.51
N ALA A 55 10.26 -9.51 2.20
CA ALA A 55 11.58 -9.85 1.69
C ALA A 55 12.62 -8.74 1.92
N ALA A 56 12.20 -7.48 1.93
CA ALA A 56 13.08 -6.34 2.13
C ALA A 56 13.29 -5.99 3.62
N PHE A 57 12.25 -6.14 4.44
CA PHE A 57 12.24 -5.58 5.79
C PHE A 57 12.01 -6.62 6.90
N GLY A 58 11.68 -7.86 6.54
CA GLY A 58 11.20 -8.87 7.47
C GLY A 58 9.72 -8.70 7.82
N SER A 59 9.08 -9.81 8.20
CA SER A 59 7.64 -9.86 8.52
C SER A 59 7.28 -9.15 9.83
N GLY A 60 8.25 -8.93 10.74
CA GLY A 60 8.08 -8.26 12.03
C GLY A 60 8.73 -6.87 12.12
N SER A 61 8.88 -6.18 10.98
CA SER A 61 9.54 -4.87 10.94
C SER A 61 8.77 -3.77 11.68
N SER A 62 9.41 -2.62 11.91
CA SER A 62 8.78 -1.39 12.44
C SER A 62 7.61 -0.86 11.60
N LEU A 63 7.37 -1.41 10.40
CA LEU A 63 6.26 -1.04 9.53
C LEU A 63 4.96 -1.77 9.88
N VAL A 64 5.01 -2.74 10.80
CA VAL A 64 3.86 -3.55 11.21
C VAL A 64 3.26 -3.00 12.50
N ILE A 65 1.95 -2.82 12.51
CA ILE A 65 1.14 -2.50 13.69
C ILE A 65 0.20 -3.69 13.94
N PRO A 66 0.52 -4.59 14.88
CA PRO A 66 -0.30 -5.78 15.13
C PRO A 66 -1.75 -5.42 15.47
N GLY A 67 -2.69 -6.16 14.89
CA GLY A 67 -4.12 -5.96 15.12
C GLY A 67 -4.74 -4.76 14.39
N HIS A 68 -3.99 -4.08 13.51
CA HIS A 68 -4.52 -2.98 12.71
C HIS A 68 -4.09 -3.05 11.24
N ALA A 69 -5.03 -2.77 10.36
CA ALA A 69 -4.86 -2.64 8.93
C ALA A 69 -4.24 -1.27 8.59
N VAL A 70 -2.91 -1.23 8.47
CA VAL A 70 -2.15 0.00 8.25
C VAL A 70 -1.40 -0.04 6.93
N SER A 71 -1.79 0.85 6.02
CA SER A 71 -1.04 1.13 4.79
C SER A 71 0.17 2.00 5.13
N VAL A 72 1.37 1.63 4.69
CA VAL A 72 2.58 2.42 4.99
C VAL A 72 3.60 2.37 3.87
N LYS A 73 4.22 3.54 3.62
CA LYS A 73 5.32 3.72 2.69
C LYS A 73 6.49 4.42 3.36
N THR A 74 7.68 3.98 3.02
CA THR A 74 8.95 4.56 3.48
C THR A 74 9.63 5.31 2.34
N GLY A 75 10.50 6.26 2.68
CA GLY A 75 11.32 7.00 1.73
C GLY A 75 12.70 7.29 2.30
N THR A 76 13.72 7.23 1.45
CA THR A 76 15.09 7.59 1.78
C THR A 76 15.69 8.28 0.57
N THR A 77 16.30 9.46 0.75
CA THR A 77 17.03 10.13 -0.32
C THR A 77 18.35 9.41 -0.61
N ASP A 78 18.80 9.44 -1.86
CA ASP A 78 20.06 8.79 -2.29
C ASP A 78 21.28 9.32 -1.51
N ASP A 79 21.31 10.63 -1.22
CA ASP A 79 22.37 11.29 -0.43
C ASP A 79 22.25 11.02 1.10
N LEU A 80 21.29 10.19 1.53
CA LEU A 80 21.05 9.82 2.93
C LEU A 80 20.81 11.02 3.87
N ARG A 81 20.21 12.09 3.35
CA ARG A 81 19.85 13.30 4.10
C ARG A 81 18.52 13.17 4.82
N ASP A 82 17.59 12.47 4.19
CA ASP A 82 16.21 12.36 4.65
C ASP A 82 15.78 10.91 4.78
N ASN A 83 14.95 10.68 5.81
CA ASN A 83 14.23 9.44 5.98
C ASN A 83 12.77 9.74 6.35
N TRP A 84 11.85 9.12 5.61
CA TRP A 84 10.42 9.33 5.69
C TRP A 84 9.70 8.02 6.01
N THR A 85 8.66 8.11 6.82
CA THR A 85 7.65 7.06 6.96
C THR A 85 6.28 7.72 6.98
N VAL A 86 5.45 7.35 6.03
CA VAL A 86 4.08 7.83 5.86
C VAL A 86 3.16 6.64 5.97
N GLY A 87 2.26 6.64 6.95
CA GLY A 87 1.34 5.53 7.12
C GLY A 87 0.00 5.97 7.65
N TYR A 88 -1.03 5.21 7.30
CA TYR A 88 -2.41 5.59 7.54
C TYR A 88 -3.34 4.40 7.69
N THR A 89 -4.43 4.66 8.40
CA THR A 89 -5.66 3.87 8.44
C THR A 89 -6.78 4.70 7.80
N PRO A 90 -7.99 4.16 7.61
CA PRO A 90 -9.13 4.97 7.15
C PRO A 90 -9.48 6.18 8.02
N GLN A 91 -8.97 6.24 9.26
CA GLN A 91 -9.29 7.33 10.21
C GLN A 91 -8.09 8.20 10.61
N TYR A 92 -6.87 7.71 10.44
CA TYR A 92 -5.67 8.39 10.93
C TYR A 92 -4.56 8.37 9.88
N LEU A 93 -3.89 9.50 9.71
CA LEU A 93 -2.67 9.65 8.92
C LEU A 93 -1.56 10.12 9.84
N THR A 94 -0.39 9.47 9.76
CA THR A 94 0.82 9.93 10.42
C THR A 94 1.97 10.00 9.42
N VAL A 95 2.78 11.04 9.57
CA VAL A 95 3.96 11.30 8.75
C VAL A 95 5.11 11.54 9.72
N THR A 96 6.23 10.87 9.47
CA THR A 96 7.45 11.07 10.24
C THR A 96 8.59 11.31 9.28
N TRP A 97 9.34 12.38 9.55
CA TRP A 97 10.57 12.74 8.88
C TRP A 97 11.71 12.79 9.89
N VAL A 98 12.88 12.33 9.48
CA VAL A 98 14.14 12.47 10.21
C VAL A 98 15.21 12.93 9.23
N GLY A 99 15.93 13.98 9.62
CA GLY A 99 17.04 14.57 8.87
C GLY A 99 17.79 15.59 9.73
N ASN A 100 18.97 16.02 9.25
CA ASN A 100 19.69 17.11 9.90
C ASN A 100 19.10 18.46 9.47
N ASN A 101 18.91 19.38 10.43
CA ASN A 101 18.34 20.70 10.15
C ASN A 101 19.20 21.56 9.21
N ASP A 102 20.49 21.24 9.07
CA ASP A 102 21.43 21.92 8.18
C ASP A 102 21.58 21.22 6.81
N ASN A 103 20.74 20.22 6.53
CA ASN A 103 20.71 19.44 5.29
C ASN A 103 22.01 18.65 5.00
N THR A 104 22.86 18.44 6.02
CA THR A 104 24.01 17.54 5.92
C THR A 104 23.55 16.08 5.90
N PRO A 105 24.29 15.16 5.24
CA PRO A 105 23.98 13.73 5.31
C PRO A 105 23.93 13.21 6.75
N MET A 106 22.96 12.35 7.04
CA MET A 106 22.89 11.66 8.33
C MET A 106 23.94 10.54 8.41
N ASN A 107 24.17 10.00 9.61
CA ASN A 107 25.06 8.85 9.79
C ASN A 107 24.51 7.64 9.01
N GLN A 108 25.31 7.11 8.07
CA GLN A 108 24.92 6.02 7.17
C GLN A 108 24.43 4.76 7.90
N ALA A 109 24.90 4.50 9.12
CA ALA A 109 24.44 3.37 9.93
C ALA A 109 22.98 3.52 10.41
N LEU A 110 22.40 4.72 10.30
CA LEU A 110 21.06 5.06 10.80
C LEU A 110 20.04 5.32 9.68
N VAL A 111 20.45 5.32 8.41
CA VAL A 111 19.58 5.70 7.28
C VAL A 111 19.23 4.48 6.43
N SER A 112 18.00 4.01 6.59
CA SER A 112 17.41 2.95 5.78
C SER A 112 15.89 3.10 5.78
N GLY A 113 15.19 2.26 5.00
CA GLY A 113 13.72 2.28 4.98
C GLY A 113 13.05 1.98 6.33
N ILE A 114 13.73 1.34 7.29
CA ILE A 114 13.14 0.87 8.57
C ILE A 114 13.84 1.40 9.82
N THR A 115 14.90 2.19 9.66
CA THR A 115 15.56 2.92 10.74
C THR A 115 15.05 4.37 10.76
N GLY A 116 15.66 5.26 11.54
CA GLY A 116 15.34 6.70 11.56
C GLY A 116 13.86 6.99 11.85
N ALA A 117 13.09 7.25 10.79
CA ALA A 117 11.68 7.63 10.86
C ALA A 117 10.73 6.48 11.26
N ALA A 118 10.98 5.25 10.81
CA ALA A 118 10.01 4.16 10.97
C ALA A 118 9.75 3.77 12.44
N PRO A 119 10.75 3.68 13.34
CA PRO A 119 10.50 3.37 14.75
C PRO A 119 9.74 4.49 15.49
N ILE A 120 9.94 5.75 15.10
CA ILE A 120 9.21 6.90 15.66
C ILE A 120 7.75 6.84 15.18
N TRP A 121 7.54 6.64 13.89
CA TRP A 121 6.22 6.43 13.27
C TRP A 121 5.46 5.28 13.95
N ASN A 122 6.13 4.14 14.18
CA ASN A 122 5.54 2.96 14.81
C ASN A 122 5.01 3.27 16.21
N LYS A 123 5.79 3.99 17.03
CA LYS A 123 5.37 4.43 18.37
C LYS A 123 4.17 5.36 18.33
N LEU A 124 4.16 6.32 17.39
CA LEU A 124 3.03 7.22 17.18
C LEU A 124 1.76 6.45 16.80
N MET A 125 1.86 5.53 15.84
CA MET A 125 0.73 4.72 15.40
C MET A 125 0.16 3.84 16.51
N HIS A 126 1.00 3.15 17.29
CA HIS A 126 0.54 2.40 18.47
C HIS A 126 -0.21 3.30 19.45
N LYS A 127 0.25 4.54 19.66
CA LYS A 127 -0.39 5.46 20.59
C LYS A 127 -1.74 5.98 20.06
N VAL A 128 -1.82 6.31 18.78
CA VAL A 128 -3.04 6.84 18.15
C VAL A 128 -4.11 5.76 18.01
N LEU A 129 -3.70 4.51 17.81
CA LEU A 129 -4.60 3.36 17.64
C LEU A 129 -4.95 2.64 18.96
N GLU A 130 -4.39 3.08 20.09
CA GLU A 130 -4.69 2.51 21.41
C GLU A 130 -6.21 2.54 21.69
N GLY A 131 -6.80 1.35 21.87
CA GLY A 131 -8.23 1.18 22.12
C GLY A 131 -9.15 1.47 20.93
N LYS A 132 -8.61 1.55 19.70
CA LYS A 132 -9.39 1.73 18.47
C LYS A 132 -9.72 0.38 17.84
N ALA A 133 -10.80 0.33 17.06
CA ALA A 133 -11.14 -0.84 16.27
C ALA A 133 -10.19 -0.97 15.08
N ASP A 134 -9.97 -2.20 14.63
CA ASP A 134 -9.36 -2.44 13.32
C ASP A 134 -10.35 -2.09 12.21
N ILE A 135 -9.91 -1.28 11.23
CA ILE A 135 -10.74 -0.83 10.12
C ILE A 135 -9.96 -1.01 8.82
N TRP A 136 -10.50 -1.86 7.96
CA TRP A 136 -9.95 -2.13 6.64
C TRP A 136 -10.41 -1.10 5.61
N PRO A 137 -9.60 -0.80 4.59
CA PRO A 137 -10.05 -0.04 3.43
C PRO A 137 -11.30 -0.68 2.81
N LYS A 138 -12.34 0.13 2.58
CA LYS A 138 -13.57 -0.36 1.95
C LYS A 138 -13.32 -0.61 0.47
N GLN A 139 -13.50 -1.84 0.03
CA GLN A 139 -13.41 -2.21 -1.39
C GLN A 139 -14.55 -1.54 -2.19
N PRO A 140 -14.23 -0.77 -3.25
CA PRO A 140 -15.21 -0.24 -4.18
C PRO A 140 -15.88 -1.34 -5.02
N GLU A 141 -17.12 -1.12 -5.47
CA GLU A 141 -17.90 -2.11 -6.25
C GLU A 141 -17.24 -2.51 -7.58
N ASN A 142 -16.47 -1.60 -8.20
CA ASN A 142 -15.76 -1.87 -9.44
C ASN A 142 -14.40 -2.55 -9.26
N ILE A 143 -14.04 -2.95 -8.03
CA ILE A 143 -12.88 -3.78 -7.79
C ILE A 143 -13.28 -5.25 -7.82
N VAL A 144 -12.62 -6.02 -8.67
CA VAL A 144 -12.80 -7.46 -8.84
C VAL A 144 -11.52 -8.21 -8.48
N ASN A 145 -11.65 -9.49 -8.13
CA ASN A 145 -10.51 -10.35 -7.82
C ASN A 145 -10.29 -11.33 -8.96
N ALA A 146 -9.04 -11.58 -9.31
CA ALA A 146 -8.67 -12.63 -10.25
C ALA A 146 -7.46 -13.41 -9.74
N GLN A 147 -7.41 -14.70 -10.07
CA GLN A 147 -6.19 -15.49 -9.91
C GLN A 147 -5.28 -15.23 -11.10
N ILE A 148 -4.03 -14.91 -10.80
CA ILE A 148 -2.97 -14.67 -11.78
C ILE A 148 -1.74 -15.50 -11.44
N CYS A 149 -0.96 -15.85 -12.46
CA CYS A 149 0.35 -16.47 -12.25
C CYS A 149 1.28 -15.51 -11.53
N GLU A 150 1.93 -15.96 -10.46
CA GLU A 150 2.76 -15.13 -9.61
C GLU A 150 3.91 -14.45 -10.36
N LEU A 151 4.52 -15.13 -11.32
CA LEU A 151 5.69 -14.62 -12.03
C LEU A 151 5.34 -13.62 -13.14
N SER A 152 4.32 -13.91 -13.95
CA SER A 152 3.99 -13.07 -15.10
C SER A 152 2.91 -12.03 -14.84
N GLY A 153 2.05 -12.26 -13.85
CA GLY A 153 0.85 -11.47 -13.67
C GLY A 153 -0.26 -11.75 -14.70
N LEU A 154 -0.12 -12.77 -15.55
CA LEU A 154 -1.13 -13.16 -16.55
C LEU A 154 -2.10 -14.24 -16.02
N LEU A 155 -3.13 -14.56 -16.80
CA LEU A 155 -4.08 -15.63 -16.45
C LEU A 155 -3.38 -17.00 -16.47
N PRO A 156 -3.67 -17.90 -15.51
CA PRO A 156 -3.13 -19.25 -15.53
C PRO A 156 -3.56 -20.03 -16.77
N ALA A 157 -2.62 -20.74 -17.41
CA ALA A 157 -2.89 -21.58 -18.59
C ALA A 157 -3.66 -22.87 -18.27
N GLY A 158 -3.84 -23.18 -17.00
CA GLY A 158 -4.51 -24.36 -16.50
C GLY A 158 -4.07 -24.68 -15.08
N GLU A 159 -4.73 -25.64 -14.45
CA GLU A 159 -4.39 -26.09 -13.11
C GLU A 159 -2.95 -26.63 -13.06
N GLY A 160 -2.18 -26.20 -12.05
CA GLY A 160 -0.80 -26.63 -11.84
C GLY A 160 0.24 -26.07 -12.82
N GLN A 161 -0.15 -25.23 -13.80
CA GLN A 161 0.79 -24.69 -14.79
C GLN A 161 1.71 -23.59 -14.22
N CYS A 162 1.25 -22.88 -13.19
CA CYS A 162 2.03 -21.88 -12.46
C CYS A 162 1.60 -21.81 -11.00
N ALA A 163 2.46 -21.23 -10.15
CA ALA A 163 2.02 -20.77 -8.83
C ALA A 163 1.09 -19.56 -9.03
N VAL A 164 -0.05 -19.55 -8.34
CA VAL A 164 -1.08 -18.53 -8.51
C VAL A 164 -1.24 -17.71 -7.24
N ARG A 165 -1.48 -16.41 -7.41
CA ARG A 165 -1.94 -15.52 -6.33
C ARG A 165 -3.23 -14.81 -6.72
N THR A 166 -4.00 -14.41 -5.72
CA THR A 166 -5.22 -13.61 -5.94
C THR A 166 -4.84 -12.15 -5.85
N GLU A 167 -5.22 -11.37 -6.87
CA GLU A 167 -4.98 -9.93 -6.93
C GLU A 167 -6.28 -9.17 -7.17
N PHE A 168 -6.28 -7.91 -6.75
CA PHE A 168 -7.37 -6.97 -6.99
C PHE A 168 -7.15 -6.18 -8.29
N PHE A 169 -8.20 -6.04 -9.08
CA PHE A 169 -8.19 -5.30 -10.34
C PHE A 169 -9.37 -4.35 -10.42
N ILE A 170 -9.21 -3.28 -11.19
CA ILE A 170 -10.35 -2.49 -11.65
C ILE A 170 -11.10 -3.34 -12.68
N LYS A 171 -12.43 -3.39 -12.61
CA LYS A 171 -13.25 -4.12 -13.58
C LYS A 171 -12.91 -3.68 -15.00
N GLY A 172 -12.56 -4.64 -15.85
CA GLY A 172 -12.10 -4.38 -17.23
C GLY A 172 -10.59 -4.25 -17.38
N THR A 173 -9.80 -4.30 -16.30
CA THR A 173 -8.32 -4.29 -16.34
C THR A 173 -7.69 -5.62 -15.91
N VAL A 174 -8.50 -6.66 -15.74
CA VAL A 174 -8.01 -8.02 -15.51
C VAL A 174 -7.22 -8.46 -16.75
N PRO A 175 -6.04 -9.11 -16.61
CA PRO A 175 -5.28 -9.62 -17.73
C PRO A 175 -6.16 -10.47 -18.65
N ALA A 176 -6.10 -10.23 -19.95
CA ALA A 176 -6.82 -11.02 -20.96
C ALA A 176 -5.95 -12.15 -21.53
N GLU A 177 -4.63 -12.00 -21.46
CA GLU A 177 -3.67 -12.97 -21.95
C GLU A 177 -3.43 -14.08 -20.93
N VAL A 178 -3.21 -15.28 -21.46
CA VAL A 178 -2.82 -16.46 -20.71
C VAL A 178 -1.31 -16.52 -20.64
N GLU A 179 -0.80 -16.95 -19.49
CA GLU A 179 0.61 -17.12 -19.22
C GLU A 179 1.33 -17.97 -20.27
N ASN A 180 2.52 -17.52 -20.68
CA ASN A 180 3.34 -18.20 -21.69
C ASN A 180 4.80 -18.41 -21.28
N ILE A 181 5.21 -18.11 -20.04
CA ILE A 181 6.59 -18.32 -19.56
C ILE A 181 6.97 -19.81 -19.57
N LYS A 182 6.02 -20.70 -19.30
CA LYS A 182 6.20 -22.16 -19.42
C LYS A 182 5.25 -22.71 -20.46
N GLN A 183 5.80 -23.52 -21.37
CA GLN A 183 5.01 -24.21 -22.38
C GLN A 183 5.36 -25.70 -22.35
N GLN A 184 4.33 -26.54 -22.44
CA GLN A 184 4.54 -27.94 -22.76
C GLN A 184 4.83 -28.04 -24.25
N VAL A 185 6.05 -28.45 -24.57
CA VAL A 185 6.45 -28.75 -25.95
C VAL A 185 6.58 -30.26 -26.10
N ILE A 186 6.11 -30.78 -27.23
CA ILE A 186 6.33 -32.17 -27.60
C ILE A 186 7.76 -32.26 -28.14
N ILE A 187 8.54 -33.19 -27.59
CA ILE A 187 9.91 -33.47 -28.03
C ILE A 187 9.89 -34.78 -28.79
N ASP A 188 10.48 -34.80 -29.98
CA ASP A 188 10.76 -36.05 -30.69
C ASP A 188 11.80 -36.84 -29.89
N LYS A 189 11.44 -38.07 -29.52
CA LYS A 189 12.28 -38.93 -28.66
C LYS A 189 13.60 -39.34 -29.32
N ASP A 190 13.66 -39.37 -30.64
CA ASP A 190 14.79 -39.89 -31.42
C ASP A 190 15.75 -38.75 -31.80
N THR A 191 15.24 -37.54 -32.06
CA THR A 191 16.07 -36.36 -32.40
C THR A 191 16.31 -35.41 -31.24
N SER A 192 15.50 -35.47 -30.19
CA SER A 192 15.46 -34.47 -29.09
C SER A 192 15.08 -33.05 -29.53
N ASP A 193 14.55 -32.89 -30.75
CA ASP A 193 14.06 -31.61 -31.26
C ASP A 193 12.60 -31.36 -30.85
N ILE A 194 12.21 -30.08 -30.82
CA ILE A 194 10.81 -29.69 -30.63
C ILE A 194 10.01 -30.07 -31.88
N VAL A 195 8.90 -30.76 -31.68
CA VAL A 195 7.95 -31.10 -32.76
C VAL A 195 7.20 -29.82 -33.15
N GLU A 196 7.48 -29.32 -34.35
CA GLU A 196 6.72 -28.21 -34.93
C GLU A 196 5.35 -28.72 -35.43
N PRO A 197 4.25 -27.97 -35.27
CA PRO A 197 2.89 -28.40 -35.64
C PRO A 197 2.68 -28.78 -37.12
N ASN A 198 3.69 -28.62 -37.99
CA ASN A 198 3.61 -28.85 -39.43
C ASN A 198 4.84 -29.57 -40.02
N LYS A 199 5.68 -30.22 -39.21
CA LYS A 199 6.73 -31.12 -39.72
C LYS A 199 6.27 -32.57 -39.56
N PRO A 200 6.23 -33.36 -40.65
CA PRO A 200 5.78 -34.76 -40.61
C PRO A 200 6.71 -35.64 -39.77
#